data_AF-A0A355UJ73-F1
#
_entry.id   AF-A0A355UJ73-F1
#
_cell.length_a   1.000
_cell.length_b   1.000
_cell.length_c   1.000
_cell.angle_alpha   90.00
_cell.angle_beta   90.00
_cell.angle_gamma   90.00
#
_symmetry.space_group_name_H-M   'P 1'
#
loop_
_entity.id
_entity.type
_entity.pdbx_description
1 polymer ?
#
loop_
_entity_poly.entity_id
_entity_poly.type
_entity_poly.pdbx_seq_one_letter_code
_entity_poly.pdbx_strand_id
1 'polypeptide(L)'
;NMAGKTILLKSLWLCQYLIQFGFFIPAKKAQVILVEDILTSIGDHQNEHEGLSSYASEIILLNEIIQKVKQGKEYLVLVDELARTTNPTEGVALVDSFLNIMSNKSSYSITTTHYSGIKTECYRLRVKGFIPNKTQTKLSLKDIPNQIDYSLIEDKEQKVPNEALNLASLLGIDEEFIEKARELIK
;
A
#
# COMPACT_ATOMS: atom_id res chain seq x y z
N ASN A 1 -6.39 -1.83 5.11
CA ASN A 1 -6.73 -0.39 4.98
C ASN A 1 -6.60 0.46 6.23
N MET A 2 -6.14 -0.05 7.37
CA MET A 2 -5.90 0.78 8.57
C MET A 2 -4.45 0.71 9.07
N ALA A 3 -3.55 0.17 8.25
CA ALA A 3 -2.20 -0.18 8.64
C ALA A 3 -1.16 0.93 8.37
N GLY A 4 -1.58 2.11 7.87
CA GLY A 4 -0.69 3.24 7.63
C GLY A 4 0.14 3.17 6.34
N LYS A 5 -0.15 2.24 5.41
CA LYS A 5 0.55 2.10 4.12
C LYS A 5 0.56 3.40 3.29
N THR A 6 -0.59 4.06 3.13
CA THR A 6 -0.70 5.35 2.44
C THR A 6 0.10 6.46 3.14
N ILE A 7 0.07 6.49 4.48
CA ILE A 7 0.80 7.49 5.28
C ILE A 7 2.31 7.30 5.12
N LEU A 8 2.77 6.05 5.06
CA LEU A 8 4.16 5.73 4.77
C LEU A 8 4.59 6.30 3.41
N LEU A 9 3.82 6.07 2.35
CA LEU A 9 4.13 6.61 1.01
C LEU A 9 4.19 8.15 1.04
N LYS A 10 3.20 8.81 1.65
CA LYS A 10 3.20 10.28 1.80
C LYS A 10 4.38 10.80 2.62
N SER A 11 4.81 10.05 3.64
CA SER A 11 5.97 10.41 4.46
C SER A 11 7.26 10.34 3.66
N LEU A 12 7.43 9.29 2.84
CA LEU A 12 8.58 9.14 1.94
C LEU A 12 8.61 10.22 0.88
N TRP A 13 7.45 10.52 0.28
CA TRP A 13 7.29 11.63 -0.66
C TRP A 13 7.76 12.96 -0.08
N LEU A 14 7.28 13.31 1.12
CA LEU A 14 7.67 14.54 1.81
C LEU A 14 9.16 14.55 2.18
N CYS A 15 9.69 13.44 2.69
CA CYS A 15 11.11 13.35 3.04
C CYS A 15 12.03 13.53 1.82
N GLN A 16 11.68 12.94 0.68
CA GLN A 16 12.44 13.09 -0.56
C GLN A 16 12.47 14.55 -1.03
N TYR A 17 11.34 15.27 -0.97
CA TYR A 17 11.34 16.70 -1.29
C TYR A 17 12.17 17.51 -0.31
N LEU A 18 11.92 17.37 0.99
CA LEU A 18 12.62 18.13 2.02
C LEU A 18 14.14 18.01 1.87
N ILE A 19 14.65 16.78 1.68
CA ILE A 19 16.10 16.58 1.55
C ILE A 19 16.66 17.17 0.25
N GLN A 20 15.93 17.10 -0.86
CA GLN A 20 16.35 17.71 -2.13
C GLN A 20 16.30 19.25 -2.11
N PHE A 21 15.49 19.84 -1.23
CA PHE A 21 15.51 21.28 -0.93
C PHE A 21 16.50 21.68 0.17
N GLY A 22 17.28 20.75 0.70
CA GLY A 22 18.30 21.01 1.73
C GLY A 22 17.77 21.10 3.16
N PHE A 23 16.54 20.64 3.42
CA PHE A 23 15.97 20.57 4.77
C PHE A 23 16.33 19.25 5.46
N PHE A 24 16.38 19.29 6.79
CA PHE A 24 16.38 18.07 7.60
C PHE A 24 15.04 17.33 7.49
N ILE A 25 15.10 16.01 7.64
CA ILE A 25 13.94 15.12 7.61
C ILE A 25 13.77 14.41 8.96
N PRO A 26 12.56 13.94 9.31
CA PRO A 26 12.29 13.25 10.58
C PRO A 26 12.83 11.80 10.56
N ALA A 27 14.15 11.66 10.54
CA ALA A 27 14.85 10.37 10.58
C ALA A 27 16.08 10.45 11.50
N LYS A 28 16.39 9.35 12.21
CA LYS A 28 17.63 9.25 13.00
C LYS A 28 18.88 9.29 12.12
N LYS A 29 18.80 8.67 10.94
CA LYS A 29 19.82 8.66 9.88
C LYS A 29 19.11 8.38 8.56
N ALA A 30 19.56 9.02 7.48
CA ALA A 30 19.05 8.75 6.15
C ALA A 30 20.19 8.79 5.12
N GLN A 31 20.09 7.91 4.13
CA GLN A 31 20.85 7.98 2.89
C GLN A 31 19.81 8.02 1.78
N VAL A 32 19.85 9.07 0.97
CA VAL A 32 18.82 9.33 -0.03
C VAL A 32 19.52 9.65 -1.34
N ILE A 33 18.99 9.12 -2.43
CA ILE A 33 19.47 9.42 -3.78
C ILE A 33 18.76 10.67 -4.28
N LEU A 34 19.38 11.40 -5.20
CA LEU A 34 18.69 12.47 -5.91
C LEU A 34 17.88 11.86 -7.05
N VAL A 35 16.59 12.17 -7.10
CA VAL A 35 15.71 11.79 -8.19
C VAL A 35 15.30 13.02 -9.00
N GLU A 36 15.10 12.82 -10.29
CA GLU A 36 14.62 13.84 -11.20
C GLU A 36 13.22 14.32 -10.79
N ASP A 37 12.35 13.38 -10.43
CA ASP A 37 10.96 13.63 -10.10
C ASP A 37 10.43 12.50 -9.19
N ILE A 38 9.37 12.80 -8.45
CA ILE A 38 8.65 11.81 -7.64
C ILE A 38 7.30 11.56 -8.30
N LEU A 39 7.13 10.35 -8.82
CA LEU A 39 5.95 9.93 -9.57
C LEU A 39 4.99 9.19 -8.64
N THR A 40 3.79 9.73 -8.44
CA THR A 40 2.86 9.20 -7.45
C THR A 40 1.52 8.80 -8.04
N SER A 41 1.01 7.65 -7.65
CA SER A 41 -0.42 7.32 -7.72
C SER A 41 -0.89 7.04 -6.30
N ILE A 42 -1.27 8.08 -5.55
CA ILE A 42 -1.66 7.99 -4.14
C ILE A 42 -3.00 8.71 -3.95
N GLY A 43 -3.98 8.02 -3.36
CA GLY A 43 -5.32 8.55 -3.12
C GLY A 43 -6.32 8.20 -4.21
N ASP A 44 -7.55 8.67 -4.05
CA ASP A 44 -8.62 8.43 -5.03
C ASP A 44 -8.53 9.49 -6.14
N HIS A 45 -8.14 9.05 -7.34
CA HIS A 45 -8.16 9.88 -8.55
C HIS A 45 -9.61 10.02 -9.04
N GLN A 46 -10.38 10.87 -8.37
CA GLN A 46 -11.71 11.25 -8.84
C GLN A 46 -11.59 12.46 -9.77
N ASN A 47 -11.47 12.21 -11.06
CA ASN A 47 -11.75 13.25 -12.07
C ASN A 47 -13.26 13.29 -12.34
N GLU A 48 -14.03 13.80 -11.38
CA GLU A 48 -15.48 14.04 -11.56
C GLU A 48 -15.77 14.95 -12.77
N HIS A 49 -14.79 15.80 -13.14
CA HIS A 49 -14.88 16.74 -14.23
C HIS A 49 -14.74 16.12 -15.64
N GLU A 50 -14.14 14.93 -15.78
CA GLU A 50 -13.91 14.29 -17.09
C GLU A 50 -14.85 13.11 -17.38
N GLY A 51 -15.72 12.75 -16.43
CA GLY A 51 -16.65 11.61 -16.59
C GLY A 51 -15.97 10.24 -16.72
N LEU A 52 -14.66 10.16 -16.45
CA LEU A 52 -13.91 8.91 -16.46
C LEU A 52 -14.19 8.12 -15.18
N SER A 53 -14.23 6.79 -15.30
CA SER A 53 -14.23 5.93 -14.12
C SER A 53 -12.89 6.05 -13.39
N SER A 54 -12.89 5.92 -12.06
CA SER A 54 -11.66 5.97 -11.26
C SER A 54 -10.59 4.97 -11.74
N TYR A 55 -11.02 3.81 -12.24
CA TYR A 55 -10.14 2.82 -12.84
C TYR A 55 -9.46 3.32 -14.12
N ALA A 56 -10.21 3.96 -15.03
CA ALA A 56 -9.64 4.47 -16.26
C ALA A 56 -8.58 5.56 -15.99
N SER A 57 -8.87 6.49 -15.07
CA SER A 57 -7.92 7.51 -14.64
C SER A 57 -6.66 6.90 -14.02
N GLU A 58 -6.81 5.86 -13.19
CA GLU A 58 -5.67 5.13 -12.62
C GLU A 58 -4.79 4.50 -13.72
N ILE A 59 -5.38 3.80 -14.69
CA ILE A 59 -4.63 3.15 -15.77
C ILE A 59 -3.89 4.16 -16.66
N ILE A 60 -4.51 5.32 -16.95
CA ILE A 60 -3.86 6.39 -17.72
C ILE A 60 -2.63 6.91 -16.95
N LEU A 61 -2.79 7.21 -15.66
CA LEU A 61 -1.69 7.67 -14.82
C LEU A 61 -0.55 6.64 -14.74
N LEU A 62 -0.88 5.35 -14.59
CA LEU A 62 0.12 4.29 -14.59
C LEU A 62 0.90 4.23 -15.91
N ASN A 63 0.22 4.39 -17.05
CA ASN A 63 0.90 4.47 -18.33
C ASN A 63 1.85 5.68 -18.39
N GLU A 64 1.43 6.86 -17.93
CA GLU A 64 2.31 8.04 -17.88
C GLU A 64 3.57 7.80 -17.04
N ILE A 65 3.41 7.18 -15.85
CA ILE A 65 4.54 6.79 -14.98
C ILE A 65 5.47 5.83 -15.73
N ILE A 66 4.93 4.80 -16.37
CA ILE A 66 5.71 3.82 -17.14
C ILE A 66 6.48 4.51 -18.28
N GLN A 67 5.84 5.43 -19.01
CA GLN A 67 6.51 6.14 -20.09
C GLN A 67 7.64 7.04 -19.58
N LYS A 68 7.46 7.73 -18.45
CA LYS A 68 8.54 8.50 -17.81
C LYS A 68 9.70 7.59 -17.42
N VAL A 69 9.44 6.50 -16.68
CA VAL A 69 10.47 5.54 -16.24
C VAL A 69 11.25 4.94 -17.43
N LYS A 70 10.58 4.70 -18.56
CA LYS A 70 11.22 4.21 -19.79
C LYS A 70 12.25 5.18 -20.38
N GLN A 71 12.23 6.47 -20.03
CA GLN A 71 13.23 7.45 -20.47
C GLN A 71 14.60 7.27 -19.78
N GLY A 72 14.69 6.43 -18.74
CA GLY A 72 15.96 6.04 -18.13
C GLY A 72 16.56 7.05 -17.14
N LYS A 73 15.78 8.03 -16.67
CA LYS A 73 16.16 8.89 -15.54
C LYS A 73 15.87 8.20 -14.20
N GLU A 74 16.51 8.67 -13.14
CA GLU A 74 16.22 8.21 -11.79
C GLU A 74 14.93 8.86 -11.27
N TYR A 75 13.92 8.03 -11.02
CA TYR A 75 12.64 8.44 -10.45
C TYR A 75 12.37 7.69 -9.15
N LEU A 76 11.71 8.35 -8.21
CA LEU A 76 11.04 7.68 -7.09
C LEU A 76 9.57 7.48 -7.46
N VAL A 77 9.12 6.23 -7.54
CA VAL A 77 7.76 5.86 -7.91
C VAL A 77 7.02 5.37 -6.67
N LEU A 78 5.90 6.02 -6.31
CA LEU A 78 5.11 5.69 -5.13
C LEU A 78 3.67 5.38 -5.55
N VAL A 79 3.23 4.15 -5.37
CA VAL A 79 1.92 3.70 -5.85
C VAL A 79 1.12 3.08 -4.70
N ASP A 80 -0.08 3.58 -4.48
CA ASP A 80 -0.98 3.13 -3.44
C ASP A 80 -2.10 2.26 -4.03
N GLU A 81 -2.19 1.02 -3.58
CA GLU A 81 -3.29 0.08 -3.86
C GLU A 81 -3.65 -0.06 -5.35
N LEU A 82 -2.63 -0.29 -6.18
CA LEU A 82 -2.77 -0.42 -7.64
C LEU A 82 -3.87 -1.43 -8.02
N ALA A 83 -4.72 -1.03 -8.96
CA ALA A 83 -5.80 -1.80 -9.57
C ALA A 83 -6.87 -2.31 -8.60
N ARG A 84 -7.03 -1.70 -7.42
CA ARG A 84 -7.98 -2.16 -6.38
C ARG A 84 -9.44 -2.29 -6.83
N THR A 85 -9.86 -1.53 -7.84
CA THR A 85 -11.27 -1.47 -8.28
C THR A 85 -11.62 -2.46 -9.40
N THR A 86 -10.72 -3.37 -9.77
CA THR A 86 -10.95 -4.35 -10.85
C THR A 86 -11.09 -5.79 -10.33
N ASN A 87 -11.32 -6.73 -11.25
CA ASN A 87 -11.32 -8.17 -10.97
C ASN A 87 -10.00 -8.56 -10.27
N PRO A 88 -10.03 -9.30 -9.14
CA PRO A 88 -8.82 -9.65 -8.41
C PRO A 88 -7.75 -10.37 -9.24
N THR A 89 -8.16 -11.25 -10.17
CA THR A 89 -7.25 -11.99 -11.04
C THR A 89 -6.52 -11.05 -12.00
N GLU A 90 -7.25 -10.11 -12.60
CA GLU A 90 -6.68 -9.09 -13.49
C GLU A 90 -5.83 -8.10 -12.71
N GLY A 91 -6.28 -7.69 -11.52
CA GLY A 91 -5.54 -6.78 -10.63
C GLY A 91 -4.18 -7.33 -10.22
N VAL A 92 -4.11 -8.62 -9.84
CA VAL A 92 -2.84 -9.31 -9.57
C VAL A 92 -1.92 -9.24 -10.79
N ALA A 93 -2.43 -9.56 -11.98
CA ALA A 93 -1.63 -9.55 -13.21
C ALA A 93 -1.11 -8.16 -13.57
N LEU A 94 -1.93 -7.11 -13.36
CA LEU A 94 -1.53 -5.72 -13.59
C LEU A 94 -0.45 -5.27 -12.61
N VAL A 95 -0.60 -5.59 -11.31
CA VAL A 95 0.43 -5.29 -10.30
C VAL A 95 1.74 -6.00 -10.62
N ASP A 96 1.68 -7.29 -10.98
CA ASP A 96 2.89 -8.06 -11.31
C ASP A 96 3.60 -7.48 -12.53
N SER A 97 2.85 -7.17 -13.60
CA SER A 97 3.39 -6.54 -14.80
C SER A 97 4.02 -5.18 -14.50
N PHE A 98 3.35 -4.35 -13.70
CA PHE A 98 3.88 -3.06 -13.28
C PHE A 98 5.19 -3.20 -12.50
N LEU A 99 5.24 -4.07 -11.50
CA LEU A 99 6.44 -4.31 -10.69
C LEU A 99 7.60 -4.83 -11.54
N ASN A 100 7.33 -5.74 -12.50
CA ASN A 100 8.34 -6.26 -13.41
C ASN A 100 8.94 -5.16 -14.32
N ILE A 101 8.11 -4.23 -14.80
CA ILE A 101 8.60 -3.09 -15.57
C ILE A 101 9.50 -2.20 -14.70
N MET A 102 9.09 -1.95 -13.45
CA MET A 102 9.85 -1.10 -12.52
C MET A 102 11.17 -1.76 -12.09
N SER A 103 11.22 -3.09 -11.91
CA SER A 103 12.44 -3.81 -11.51
C SER A 103 13.51 -3.84 -12.59
N ASN A 104 13.11 -3.73 -13.86
CA ASN A 104 14.02 -3.78 -15.01
C ASN A 104 14.61 -2.40 -15.40
N LYS A 105 14.38 -1.36 -14.60
CA LYS A 105 14.72 0.03 -14.92
C LYS A 105 15.44 0.71 -13.76
N SER A 106 16.15 1.80 -14.07
CA SER A 106 16.87 2.64 -13.11
C SER A 106 15.93 3.52 -12.28
N SER A 107 14.88 2.95 -11.70
CA SER A 107 13.89 3.65 -10.90
C SER A 107 13.66 2.91 -9.58
N TYR A 108 13.44 3.68 -8.52
CA TYR A 108 13.12 3.13 -7.21
C TYR A 108 11.60 3.16 -7.06
N SER A 109 10.99 2.02 -6.78
CA SER A 109 9.53 1.92 -6.68
C SER A 109 9.11 1.34 -5.35
N ILE A 110 8.09 1.94 -4.75
CA ILE A 110 7.40 1.44 -3.55
C ILE A 110 5.91 1.39 -3.87
N THR A 111 5.38 0.18 -3.88
CA THR A 111 3.97 -0.08 -4.17
C THR A 111 3.30 -0.76 -2.99
N THR A 112 2.12 -0.29 -2.61
CA THR A 112 1.26 -0.96 -1.64
C THR A 112 0.20 -1.76 -2.37
N THR A 113 -0.18 -2.91 -1.81
CA THR A 113 -1.25 -3.75 -2.37
C THR A 113 -1.95 -4.55 -1.28
N HIS A 114 -3.16 -5.02 -1.61
CA HIS A 114 -3.89 -6.07 -0.87
C HIS A 114 -3.86 -7.42 -1.60
N TYR A 115 -3.33 -7.44 -2.81
CA TYR A 115 -3.22 -8.68 -3.56
C TYR A 115 -2.14 -9.57 -2.96
N SER A 116 -2.54 -10.80 -2.66
CA SER A 116 -1.61 -11.91 -2.43
C SER A 116 -1.17 -12.52 -3.76
N GLY A 117 -0.06 -13.26 -3.76
CA GLY A 117 0.34 -14.05 -4.93
C GLY A 117 1.03 -13.27 -6.05
N ILE A 118 1.52 -12.06 -5.77
CA ILE A 118 2.49 -11.36 -6.64
C ILE A 118 3.70 -12.28 -6.86
N LYS A 119 4.12 -12.49 -8.11
CA LYS A 119 5.23 -13.39 -8.45
C LYS A 119 6.53 -12.65 -8.69
N THR A 120 6.46 -11.37 -9.03
CA THR A 120 7.62 -10.52 -9.25
C THR A 120 8.48 -10.51 -7.99
N GLU A 121 9.78 -10.72 -8.19
CA GLU A 121 10.78 -10.69 -7.14
C GLU A 121 10.97 -9.26 -6.66
N CYS A 122 10.64 -9.02 -5.39
CA CYS A 122 10.76 -7.71 -4.76
C CYS A 122 10.96 -7.87 -3.26
N TYR A 123 11.51 -6.84 -2.62
CA TYR A 123 11.56 -6.80 -1.17
C TYR A 123 10.17 -6.52 -0.60
N ARG A 124 9.68 -7.41 0.27
CA ARG A 124 8.31 -7.36 0.79
C ARG A 124 8.28 -6.98 2.24
N LEU A 125 7.51 -5.94 2.53
CA LEU A 125 7.22 -5.49 3.87
C LEU A 125 5.72 -5.56 4.12
N ARG A 126 5.36 -5.95 5.33
CA ARG A 126 4.01 -5.80 5.85
C ARG A 126 4.03 -5.02 7.14
N VAL A 127 2.91 -4.41 7.46
CA VAL A 127 2.69 -3.83 8.78
C VAL A 127 2.52 -5.00 9.75
N LYS A 128 3.13 -4.89 10.93
CA LYS A 128 3.10 -5.95 11.94
C LYS A 128 1.67 -6.27 12.36
N GLY A 129 0.82 -5.25 12.42
CA GLY A 129 -0.64 -5.40 12.53
C GLY A 129 -1.08 -5.41 13.98
N PHE A 130 -2.15 -6.15 14.27
CA PHE A 130 -2.71 -6.18 15.63
C PHE A 130 -1.73 -6.68 16.68
N ILE A 131 -1.65 -5.97 17.79
CA ILE A 131 -0.98 -6.41 19.01
C ILE A 131 -1.93 -7.41 19.68
N PRO A 132 -1.56 -8.69 19.84
CA PRO A 132 -2.43 -9.66 20.47
C PRO A 132 -2.62 -9.31 21.96
N ASN A 133 -3.78 -8.75 22.28
CA ASN A 133 -4.19 -8.47 23.66
C ASN A 133 -5.37 -9.37 24.01
N LYS A 134 -5.14 -10.40 24.83
CA LYS A 134 -6.15 -11.42 25.18
C LYS A 134 -7.26 -10.92 26.10
N THR A 135 -7.21 -9.66 26.55
CA THR A 135 -7.96 -9.19 27.72
C THR A 135 -9.11 -8.22 27.42
N GLN A 136 -9.23 -7.69 26.19
CA GLN A 136 -10.31 -6.76 25.84
C GLN A 136 -11.31 -7.39 24.86
N THR A 137 -12.53 -7.63 25.33
CA THR A 137 -13.64 -8.21 24.56
C THR A 137 -14.44 -7.18 23.78
N LYS A 138 -14.30 -5.88 24.07
CA LYS A 138 -14.94 -4.78 23.32
C LYS A 138 -13.99 -3.59 23.22
N LEU A 139 -13.68 -3.17 21.99
CA LEU A 139 -12.87 -1.98 21.71
C LEU A 139 -13.77 -0.87 21.19
N SER A 140 -13.57 0.36 21.68
CA SER A 140 -14.18 1.52 21.05
C SER A 140 -13.42 1.88 19.77
N LEU A 141 -14.07 2.57 18.83
CA LEU A 141 -13.43 3.05 17.60
C LEU A 141 -12.17 3.89 17.87
N LYS A 142 -12.12 4.58 19.02
CA LYS A 142 -10.99 5.43 19.42
C LYS A 142 -9.78 4.64 19.90
N ASP A 143 -9.97 3.40 20.31
CA ASP A 143 -8.91 2.56 20.87
C ASP A 143 -8.19 1.72 19.80
N ILE A 144 -8.79 1.59 18.61
CA ILE A 144 -8.22 0.78 17.50
C ILE A 144 -6.78 1.19 17.17
N PRO A 145 -6.44 2.49 17.03
CA PRO A 145 -5.06 2.87 16.70
C PRO A 145 -4.04 2.40 17.75
N ASN A 146 -4.44 2.31 19.02
CA ASN A 146 -3.56 1.85 20.11
C ASN A 146 -3.34 0.33 20.12
N GLN A 147 -4.13 -0.42 19.34
CA GLN A 147 -4.02 -1.88 19.24
C GLN A 147 -3.29 -2.34 17.98
N ILE A 148 -2.79 -1.41 17.17
CA ILE A 148 -2.07 -1.70 15.93
C ILE A 148 -0.59 -1.31 16.11
N ASP A 149 0.30 -2.27 15.91
CA ASP A 149 1.72 -2.02 15.73
C ASP A 149 1.97 -1.67 14.25
N TYR A 150 2.17 -0.38 14.00
CA TYR A 150 2.44 0.18 12.67
C TYR A 150 3.85 -0.11 12.15
N SER A 151 4.69 -0.79 12.92
CA SER A 151 6.05 -1.14 12.50
C SER A 151 6.02 -2.04 11.25
N LEU A 152 6.95 -1.82 10.34
CA LEU A 152 7.14 -2.66 9.17
C LEU A 152 8.02 -3.86 9.52
N ILE A 153 7.62 -5.04 9.07
CA ILE A 153 8.37 -6.28 9.17
C ILE A 153 8.45 -6.95 7.80
N GLU A 154 9.54 -7.68 7.58
CA GLU A 154 9.73 -8.44 6.34
C GLU A 154 8.68 -9.56 6.25
N ASP A 155 8.01 -9.65 5.09
CA ASP A 155 7.01 -10.68 4.83
C ASP A 155 7.61 -11.83 4.01
N LYS A 156 8.01 -12.90 4.71
CA LYS A 156 8.59 -14.10 4.11
C LYS A 156 7.55 -15.19 3.80
N GLU A 157 6.38 -15.12 4.42
CA GLU A 157 5.44 -16.25 4.45
C GLU A 157 4.28 -16.11 3.45
N GLN A 158 4.13 -14.94 2.81
CA GLN A 158 3.06 -14.63 1.84
C GLN A 158 1.63 -14.90 2.36
N LYS A 159 1.47 -15.16 3.65
CA LYS A 159 0.17 -15.42 4.29
C LYS A 159 -0.40 -14.09 4.75
N VAL A 160 -1.52 -13.70 4.14
CA VAL A 160 -2.29 -12.55 4.58
C VAL A 160 -2.99 -12.90 5.89
N PRO A 161 -2.74 -12.19 7.00
CA PRO A 161 -3.43 -12.45 8.25
C PRO A 161 -4.92 -12.09 8.15
N ASN A 162 -5.78 -12.86 8.81
CA ASN A 162 -7.25 -12.66 8.86
C ASN A 162 -7.64 -11.48 9.78
N GLU A 163 -7.09 -10.29 9.52
CA GLU A 163 -7.26 -9.11 10.38
C GLU A 163 -8.67 -8.52 10.32
N ALA A 164 -9.35 -8.63 9.18
CA ALA A 164 -10.67 -8.04 8.97
C ALA A 164 -11.74 -8.66 9.89
N LEU A 165 -11.79 -10.00 9.98
CA LEU A 165 -12.75 -10.70 10.84
C LEU A 165 -12.42 -10.53 12.33
N ASN A 166 -11.13 -10.46 12.68
CA ASN A 166 -10.70 -10.18 14.04
C ASN A 166 -11.13 -8.77 14.47
N LEU A 167 -10.93 -7.77 13.61
CA LEU A 167 -11.39 -6.41 13.88
C LEU A 167 -12.92 -6.34 14.00
N ALA A 168 -13.67 -7.01 13.12
CA ALA A 168 -15.13 -7.07 13.21
C ALA A 168 -15.60 -7.64 14.56
N SER A 169 -14.94 -8.70 15.05
CA SER A 169 -15.22 -9.28 16.37
C SER A 169 -14.91 -8.31 17.51
N LEU A 170 -13.77 -7.63 17.46
CA LEU A 170 -13.37 -6.64 18.47
C LEU A 170 -14.27 -5.40 18.52
N LEU A 171 -14.88 -5.05 17.38
CA LEU A 171 -15.87 -3.98 17.26
C LEU A 171 -17.25 -4.36 17.82
N GLY A 172 -17.45 -5.62 18.22
CA GLY A 172 -18.74 -6.12 18.68
C GLY A 172 -19.77 -6.22 17.56
N ILE A 173 -19.34 -6.46 16.32
CA ILE A 173 -20.23 -6.83 15.23
C ILE A 173 -20.85 -8.20 15.54
N ASP A 174 -22.07 -8.41 15.06
CA ASP A 174 -22.87 -9.61 15.28
C ASP A 174 -22.07 -10.93 15.11
N GLU A 175 -22.16 -11.81 16.12
CA GLU A 175 -21.38 -13.05 16.16
C GLU A 175 -21.82 -14.03 15.07
N GLU A 176 -23.11 -14.14 14.77
CA GLU A 176 -23.64 -15.02 13.72
C GLU A 176 -23.10 -14.60 12.34
N PHE A 177 -23.05 -13.30 12.05
CA PHE A 177 -22.44 -12.77 10.84
C PHE A 177 -20.95 -13.13 10.73
N ILE A 178 -20.18 -12.96 11.82
CA ILE A 178 -18.75 -13.26 11.84
C ILE A 178 -18.48 -14.75 11.68
N GLU A 179 -19.24 -15.61 12.35
CA GLU A 179 -19.13 -17.07 12.24
C GLU A 179 -19.41 -17.53 10.81
N LYS A 180 -20.51 -17.09 10.21
CA LYS A 180 -20.82 -17.38 8.81
C LYS A 180 -19.72 -16.90 7.86
N ALA A 181 -19.13 -15.73 8.11
CA ALA A 181 -18.02 -15.24 7.30
C ALA A 181 -16.74 -16.09 7.47
N ARG A 182 -16.46 -16.59 8.68
CA ARG A 182 -15.31 -17.49 8.94
C ARG A 182 -15.45 -18.82 8.20
N GLU A 183 -16.66 -19.37 8.12
CA GLU A 183 -16.92 -20.65 7.41
C GLU A 183 -16.61 -20.58 5.91
N LEU A 184 -16.70 -19.38 5.31
CA LEU A 184 -16.43 -19.16 3.89
C LEU A 184 -14.93 -19.02 3.57
N ILE A 185 -14.09 -18.74 4.56
CA ILE A 185 -12.63 -18.61 4.42
C ILE A 185 -11.99 -19.94 4.83
N LYS A 186 -11.95 -20.91 3.90
CA LYS A 186 -11.21 -22.17 4.06
C LYS A 186 -9.75 -22.02 3.68
#